data_AF-A0A4Z1BF67-F1
#
_entry.id   AF-A0A4Z1BF67-F1
#
_cell.length_a   1.000
_cell.length_b   1.000
_cell.length_c   1.000
_cell.angle_alpha   90.00
_cell.angle_beta   90.00
_cell.angle_gamma   90.00
#
_symmetry.space_group_name_H-M   'P 1'
#
loop_
_entity.id
_entity.type
_entity.pdbx_description
1 polymer ?
#
loop_
_entity_poly.entity_id
_entity_poly.type
_entity_poly.pdbx_seq_one_letter_code
_entity_poly.pdbx_strand_id
1 'polypeptide(L)'
;MQFQVGQGRVALTVPDSESLLAIIGRRLQEGRGFALATMNVDHLEKLRSDDRFRTAYAAHDLIVADGNPIVWLAKLGGEPVSLVPGSDLVEALCAVAAGKGRSVAIIAGTEESGRIAADRLMAKIPGLRVAMIAAPGFPFDPEGPEADALLDRLTDSGASLCLLAVGAPRQEILAARGRGRCPNVGFASVGAGID
;
A
#
# COMPACT_ATOMS: atom_id res chain seq x y z
N MET A 1 -13.86 11.75 4.00
CA MET A 1 -14.48 12.48 2.87
C MET A 1 -14.86 11.47 1.81
N GLN A 2 -16.03 11.59 1.17
CA GLN A 2 -16.47 10.69 0.09
C GLN A 2 -16.30 11.37 -1.28
N PHE A 3 -15.58 10.72 -2.18
CA PHE A 3 -15.48 11.10 -3.59
C PHE A 3 -16.47 10.27 -4.40
N GLN A 4 -17.29 10.94 -5.20
CA GLN A 4 -18.13 10.27 -6.19
C GLN A 4 -17.29 10.00 -7.44
N VAL A 5 -17.13 8.73 -7.80
CA VAL A 5 -16.26 8.32 -8.90
C VAL A 5 -17.02 7.39 -9.84
N GLY A 6 -17.42 7.90 -11.01
CA GLY A 6 -18.37 7.22 -11.90
C GLY A 6 -19.70 6.95 -11.18
N GLN A 7 -20.17 5.70 -11.19
CA GLN A 7 -21.35 5.26 -10.42
C GLN A 7 -21.06 4.81 -8.97
N GLY A 8 -19.80 4.87 -8.52
CA GLY A 8 -19.38 4.40 -7.19
C GLY A 8 -19.02 5.56 -6.23
N ARG A 9 -18.82 5.21 -4.96
CA ARG A 9 -18.28 6.11 -3.93
C ARG A 9 -17.00 5.51 -3.36
N VAL A 10 -15.98 6.34 -3.20
CA VAL A 10 -14.74 5.97 -2.52
C VAL A 10 -14.50 6.97 -1.40
N ALA A 11 -14.21 6.47 -0.19
CA ALA A 11 -14.03 7.31 0.98
C ALA A 11 -12.56 7.27 1.44
N LEU A 12 -12.02 8.41 1.82
CA LEU A 12 -10.85 8.44 2.71
C LEU A 12 -11.30 7.88 4.06
N THR A 13 -10.65 6.80 4.51
CA THR A 13 -11.04 6.10 5.74
C THR A 13 -10.19 6.51 6.94
N VAL A 14 -9.05 7.18 6.71
CA VAL A 14 -8.16 7.66 7.76
C VAL A 14 -7.82 9.14 7.52
N PRO A 15 -7.95 10.02 8.52
CA PRO A 15 -7.84 11.47 8.32
C PRO A 15 -6.39 12.00 8.34
N ASP A 16 -5.46 11.29 8.96
CA ASP A 16 -4.08 11.74 9.18
C ASP A 16 -3.09 10.57 9.34
N SER A 17 -1.79 10.87 9.25
CA SER A 17 -0.71 9.90 9.37
C SER A 17 -0.56 9.29 10.77
N GLU A 18 -0.81 10.04 11.83
CA GLU A 18 -0.67 9.56 13.20
C GLU A 18 -1.70 8.45 13.48
N SER A 19 -2.96 8.72 13.15
CA SER A 19 -4.07 7.76 13.19
C SER A 19 -3.76 6.52 12.34
N LEU A 20 -3.23 6.72 11.13
CA LEU A 20 -2.85 5.62 10.24
C LEU A 20 -1.79 4.72 10.87
N LEU A 21 -0.69 5.30 11.33
CA LEU A 21 0.43 4.56 11.91
C LEU A 21 0.03 3.86 13.22
N ALA A 22 -0.86 4.46 14.02
CA ALA A 22 -1.40 3.82 15.21
C ALA A 22 -2.25 2.58 14.86
N ILE A 23 -3.12 2.68 13.85
CA ILE A 23 -3.94 1.55 13.36
C ILE A 23 -3.03 0.43 12.83
N ILE A 24 -2.05 0.78 12.00
CA ILE A 24 -1.12 -0.18 11.40
C ILE A 24 -0.25 -0.84 12.47
N GLY A 25 0.30 -0.07 13.40
CA GLY A 25 1.09 -0.61 14.51
C GLY A 25 0.31 -1.61 15.36
N ARG A 26 -0.97 -1.36 15.60
CA ARG A 26 -1.86 -2.33 16.28
C ARG A 26 -2.09 -3.57 15.44
N ARG A 27 -2.46 -3.42 14.17
CA ARG A 27 -2.72 -4.55 13.25
C ARG A 27 -1.49 -5.44 13.09
N LEU A 28 -0.29 -4.85 12.95
CA LEU A 28 0.97 -5.58 12.88
C LEU A 28 1.29 -6.32 14.18
N GLN A 29 0.99 -5.74 15.35
CA GLN A 29 1.15 -6.43 16.63
C GLN A 29 0.24 -7.65 16.72
N GLU A 30 -1.02 -7.51 16.32
CA GLU A 30 -2.06 -8.56 16.33
C GLU A 30 -1.87 -9.61 15.23
N GLY A 31 -0.97 -9.38 14.26
CA GLY A 31 -0.83 -10.25 13.09
C GLY A 31 -2.04 -10.18 12.17
N ARG A 32 -2.72 -9.04 12.12
CA ARG A 32 -3.90 -8.80 11.29
C ARG A 32 -3.52 -8.03 10.03
N GLY A 33 -3.80 -8.60 8.87
CA GLY A 33 -3.57 -7.97 7.58
C GLY A 33 -4.46 -6.75 7.30
N PHE A 34 -4.06 -5.99 6.30
CA PHE A 34 -4.79 -4.82 5.81
C PHE A 34 -4.42 -4.53 4.35
N ALA A 35 -5.28 -3.84 3.63
CA ALA A 35 -4.92 -3.21 2.36
C ALA A 35 -4.96 -1.67 2.52
N LEU A 36 -3.83 -1.03 2.22
CA LEU A 36 -3.63 0.42 2.29
C LEU A 36 -3.40 0.97 0.87
N ALA A 37 -4.23 1.94 0.48
CA ALA A 37 -4.05 2.72 -0.74
C ALA A 37 -3.81 4.19 -0.43
N THR A 38 -2.92 4.80 -1.20
CA THR A 38 -2.76 6.25 -1.28
C THR A 38 -3.61 6.78 -2.44
N MET A 39 -4.53 7.70 -2.16
CA MET A 39 -5.38 8.31 -3.16
C MET A 39 -4.72 9.58 -3.68
N ASN A 40 -4.41 9.60 -4.98
CA ASN A 40 -3.98 10.80 -5.72
C ASN A 40 -4.98 11.12 -6.86
N VAL A 41 -4.74 12.20 -7.61
CA VAL A 41 -5.64 12.64 -8.70
C VAL A 41 -5.66 11.65 -9.87
N ASP A 42 -4.53 11.05 -10.23
CA ASP A 42 -4.45 10.01 -11.27
C ASP A 42 -5.31 8.78 -10.92
N HIS A 43 -5.37 8.41 -9.63
CA HIS A 43 -6.25 7.35 -9.16
C HIS A 43 -7.72 7.74 -9.34
N LEU A 44 -8.11 8.99 -9.04
CA LEU A 44 -9.48 9.45 -9.26
C LEU A 44 -9.89 9.35 -10.74
N GLU A 45 -9.00 9.66 -11.67
CA GLU A 45 -9.27 9.52 -13.10
C GLU A 45 -9.43 8.04 -13.50
N LYS A 46 -8.49 7.19 -13.11
CA LYS A 46 -8.55 5.73 -13.38
C LYS A 46 -9.79 5.07 -12.79
N LEU A 47 -10.17 5.44 -11.58
CA LEU A 47 -11.36 4.91 -10.90
C LEU A 47 -12.65 5.23 -11.68
N ARG A 48 -12.69 6.28 -12.52
CA ARG A 48 -13.89 6.62 -13.31
C ARG A 48 -14.11 5.67 -14.49
N SER A 49 -13.03 5.12 -15.06
CA SER A 49 -13.07 4.34 -16.30
C SER A 49 -12.72 2.86 -16.13
N ASP A 50 -12.16 2.45 -14.99
CA ASP A 50 -11.76 1.06 -14.71
C ASP A 50 -12.58 0.45 -13.55
N ASP A 51 -13.49 -0.46 -13.90
CA ASP A 51 -14.34 -1.17 -12.93
C ASP A 51 -13.58 -2.18 -12.07
N ARG A 52 -12.50 -2.78 -12.60
CA ARG A 52 -11.63 -3.69 -11.82
C ARG A 52 -10.90 -2.89 -10.75
N PHE A 53 -10.33 -1.76 -11.13
CA PHE A 53 -9.64 -0.88 -10.19
C PHE A 53 -10.59 -0.36 -9.12
N ARG A 54 -11.81 0.04 -9.49
CA ARG A 54 -12.84 0.48 -8.55
C ARG A 54 -13.23 -0.59 -7.55
N THR A 55 -13.41 -1.83 -8.01
CA THR A 55 -13.73 -2.98 -7.16
C THR A 55 -12.59 -3.26 -6.17
N ALA A 56 -11.35 -3.28 -6.64
CA ALA A 56 -10.18 -3.45 -5.79
C ALA A 56 -10.06 -2.32 -4.75
N TYR A 57 -10.24 -1.07 -5.17
CA TYR A 57 -10.14 0.10 -4.29
C TYR A 57 -11.21 0.09 -3.20
N ALA A 58 -12.45 -0.31 -3.52
CA ALA A 58 -13.53 -0.46 -2.55
C ALA A 58 -13.26 -1.55 -1.49
N ALA A 59 -12.39 -2.52 -1.79
CA ALA A 59 -11.99 -3.57 -0.85
C ALA A 59 -10.85 -3.16 0.10
N HIS A 60 -10.29 -1.95 -0.04
CA HIS A 60 -9.21 -1.49 0.84
C HIS A 60 -9.71 -1.15 2.24
N ASP A 61 -8.93 -1.55 3.25
CA ASP A 61 -9.19 -1.23 4.65
C ASP A 61 -8.89 0.24 4.95
N LEU A 62 -7.78 0.73 4.41
CA LEU A 62 -7.19 2.02 4.74
C LEU A 62 -6.97 2.80 3.44
N ILE A 63 -7.57 3.98 3.35
CA ILE A 63 -7.43 4.87 2.20
C ILE A 63 -7.06 6.24 2.76
N VAL A 64 -5.88 6.73 2.38
CA VAL A 64 -5.36 8.05 2.77
C VAL A 64 -5.17 8.95 1.57
N ALA A 65 -5.21 10.26 1.81
CA ALA A 65 -4.90 11.25 0.79
C ALA A 65 -3.40 11.35 0.56
N ASP A 66 -3.00 11.33 -0.72
CA ASP A 66 -1.63 11.57 -1.17
C ASP A 66 -1.63 12.69 -2.21
N GLY A 67 -0.73 13.65 -2.00
CA GLY A 67 -0.64 14.88 -2.77
C GLY A 67 -1.56 16.02 -2.30
N ASN A 68 -1.06 17.24 -2.45
CA ASN A 68 -1.77 18.46 -2.10
C ASN A 68 -3.17 18.58 -2.76
N PRO A 69 -3.38 18.21 -4.04
CA PRO A 69 -4.71 18.36 -4.66
C PRO A 69 -5.83 17.61 -3.94
N ILE A 70 -5.60 16.40 -3.43
CA ILE A 70 -6.60 15.62 -2.69
C ILE A 70 -6.87 16.25 -1.32
N VAL A 71 -5.82 16.72 -0.64
CA VAL A 71 -5.92 17.46 0.62
C VAL A 71 -6.77 18.74 0.45
N TRP A 72 -6.60 19.45 -0.67
CA TRP A 72 -7.37 20.66 -0.97
C TRP A 72 -8.84 20.34 -1.24
N LEU A 73 -9.12 19.30 -2.03
CA LEU A 73 -10.50 18.84 -2.26
C LEU A 73 -11.19 18.44 -0.96
N ALA A 74 -10.48 17.76 -0.06
CA ALA A 74 -11.00 17.40 1.26
C ALA A 74 -11.33 18.61 2.14
N LYS A 75 -10.46 19.63 2.14
CA LYS A 75 -10.72 20.91 2.81
C LYS A 75 -11.96 21.61 2.24
N LEU A 76 -12.12 21.62 0.91
CA LEU A 76 -13.30 22.21 0.25
C LEU A 76 -14.60 21.44 0.55
N GLY A 77 -14.51 20.13 0.78
CA GLY A 77 -15.63 19.28 1.19
C GLY A 77 -15.99 19.36 2.67
N GLY A 78 -15.33 20.20 3.46
CA GLY A 78 -15.61 20.39 4.89
C GLY A 78 -14.98 19.33 5.82
N GLU A 79 -14.15 18.43 5.30
CA GLU A 79 -13.45 17.40 6.08
C GLU A 79 -11.93 17.54 5.88
N PRO A 80 -11.25 18.39 6.67
CA PRO A 80 -9.82 18.60 6.51
C PRO A 80 -9.05 17.31 6.81
N VAL A 81 -8.29 16.82 5.84
CA VAL A 81 -7.29 15.74 6.00
C VAL A 81 -5.88 16.33 5.89
N SER A 82 -4.90 15.72 6.55
CA SER A 82 -3.50 16.13 6.41
C SER A 82 -2.80 15.32 5.34
N LEU A 83 -1.82 15.95 4.67
CA LEU A 83 -0.97 15.27 3.69
C LEU A 83 -0.17 14.18 4.40
N VAL A 84 -0.17 12.98 3.83
CA VAL A 84 0.78 11.94 4.17
C VAL A 84 1.71 11.78 2.97
N PRO A 85 2.89 12.43 2.93
CA PRO A 85 3.79 12.29 1.79
C PRO A 85 4.15 10.81 1.58
N GLY A 86 3.98 10.29 0.36
CA GLY A 86 4.15 8.85 0.08
C GLY A 86 5.53 8.28 0.45
N SER A 87 6.62 9.03 0.25
CA SER A 87 7.97 8.61 0.68
C SER A 87 8.12 8.59 2.20
N ASP A 88 7.55 9.59 2.88
CA ASP A 88 7.55 9.67 4.35
C ASP A 88 6.70 8.55 4.96
N LEU A 89 5.66 8.12 4.24
CA LEU A 89 4.82 7.01 4.64
C LEU A 89 5.56 5.67 4.58
N VAL A 90 6.31 5.39 3.51
CA VAL A 90 7.09 4.14 3.40
C VAL A 90 8.07 4.00 4.57
N GLU A 91 8.83 5.06 4.85
CA GLU A 91 9.79 5.07 5.97
C GLU A 91 9.06 4.91 7.31
N ALA A 92 7.96 5.63 7.54
CA ALA A 92 7.19 5.52 8.77
C ALA A 92 6.57 4.12 8.97
N LEU A 93 6.03 3.49 7.92
CA LEU A 93 5.51 2.13 7.98
C LEU A 93 6.61 1.12 8.33
N CYS A 94 7.78 1.26 7.71
CA CYS A 94 8.93 0.41 7.99
C CYS A 94 9.44 0.62 9.42
N ALA A 95 9.48 1.85 9.92
CA ALA A 95 9.85 2.16 11.29
C ALA A 95 8.87 1.54 12.30
N VAL A 96 7.56 1.60 12.01
CA VAL A 96 6.54 0.91 12.82
C VAL A 96 6.76 -0.60 12.78
N ALA A 97 6.98 -1.20 11.61
CA ALA A 97 7.24 -2.64 11.51
C ALA A 97 8.48 -3.06 12.31
N ALA A 98 9.59 -2.33 12.17
CA ALA A 98 10.84 -2.55 12.91
C ALA A 98 10.64 -2.43 14.43
N GLY A 99 9.95 -1.37 14.88
CA GLY A 99 9.63 -1.17 16.30
C GLY A 99 8.71 -2.24 16.90
N LYS A 100 8.00 -3.00 16.07
CA LYS A 100 7.18 -4.16 16.45
C LYS A 100 7.90 -5.51 16.22
N GLY A 101 9.17 -5.49 15.82
CA GLY A 101 9.94 -6.69 15.49
C GLY A 101 9.43 -7.45 14.26
N ARG A 102 8.58 -6.82 13.44
CA ARG A 102 7.98 -7.42 12.23
C ARG A 102 8.87 -7.19 11.02
N SER A 103 8.90 -8.17 10.12
CA SER A 103 9.61 -8.08 8.85
C SER A 103 8.72 -7.54 7.73
N VAL A 104 9.37 -6.94 6.74
CA VAL A 104 8.72 -6.39 5.55
C VAL A 104 9.11 -7.18 4.30
N ALA A 105 8.27 -7.14 3.27
CA ALA A 105 8.55 -7.59 1.93
C ALA A 105 8.43 -6.42 0.96
N ILE A 106 9.17 -6.47 -0.14
CA ILE A 106 9.11 -5.48 -1.22
C ILE A 106 8.79 -6.20 -2.53
N ILE A 107 7.70 -5.78 -3.18
CA ILE A 107 7.36 -6.18 -4.54
C ILE A 107 7.47 -4.94 -5.41
N ALA A 108 8.50 -4.92 -6.26
CA ALA A 108 8.81 -3.78 -7.12
C ALA A 108 8.76 -4.17 -8.59
N GLY A 109 8.78 -3.18 -9.50
CA GLY A 109 8.85 -3.44 -10.94
C GLY A 109 10.08 -4.23 -11.39
N THR A 110 11.19 -4.17 -10.62
CA THR A 110 12.41 -4.96 -10.85
C THR A 110 13.00 -5.40 -9.52
N GLU A 111 13.72 -6.53 -9.50
CA GLU A 111 14.41 -6.97 -8.28
C GLU A 111 15.50 -5.96 -7.87
N GLU A 112 16.18 -5.35 -8.85
CA GLU A 112 17.22 -4.37 -8.57
C GLU A 112 16.69 -3.11 -7.88
N SER A 113 15.58 -2.53 -8.37
CA SER A 113 14.95 -1.40 -7.70
C SER A 113 14.44 -1.77 -6.29
N GLY A 114 13.87 -2.97 -6.14
CA GLY A 114 13.47 -3.49 -4.83
C GLY A 114 14.65 -3.65 -3.86
N ARG A 115 15.81 -4.09 -4.35
CA ARG A 115 17.04 -4.23 -3.56
C ARG A 115 17.62 -2.88 -3.14
N ILE A 116 17.67 -1.92 -4.06
CA ILE A 116 18.08 -0.54 -3.75
C ILE A 116 17.18 0.07 -2.68
N ALA A 117 15.86 -0.10 -2.81
CA ALA A 117 14.90 0.38 -1.81
C ALA A 117 15.12 -0.30 -0.44
N ALA A 118 15.29 -1.64 -0.43
CA ALA A 118 15.57 -2.39 0.79
C ALA A 118 16.84 -1.90 1.50
N ASP A 119 17.95 -1.76 0.76
CA ASP A 119 19.24 -1.32 1.30
C ASP A 119 19.14 0.08 1.90
N ARG A 120 18.46 1.01 1.22
CA ARG A 120 18.23 2.37 1.72
C ARG A 120 17.38 2.38 3.00
N LEU A 121 16.28 1.61 3.02
CA LEU A 121 15.39 1.55 4.18
C LEU A 121 16.09 0.92 5.38
N MET A 122 16.83 -0.16 5.18
CA MET A 122 17.59 -0.82 6.26
C MET A 122 18.72 0.06 6.80
N ALA A 123 19.37 0.86 5.95
CA ALA A 123 20.38 1.82 6.39
C ALA A 123 19.79 2.96 7.25
N LYS A 124 18.56 3.40 6.94
CA LYS A 124 17.88 4.48 7.68
C LYS A 124 17.17 4.01 8.94
N ILE A 125 16.71 2.76 8.98
CA ILE A 125 15.80 2.25 10.03
C ILE A 125 16.46 1.07 10.76
N PRO A 126 17.14 1.33 11.88
CA PRO A 126 17.75 0.28 12.69
C PRO A 126 16.72 -0.79 13.11
N GLY A 127 17.08 -2.06 12.93
CA GLY A 127 16.21 -3.20 13.27
C GLY A 127 15.17 -3.56 12.22
N LEU A 128 15.08 -2.83 11.10
CA LEU A 128 14.26 -3.24 9.96
C LEU A 128 14.79 -4.55 9.37
N ARG A 129 13.89 -5.50 9.09
CA ARG A 129 14.21 -6.77 8.44
C ARG A 129 13.39 -6.90 7.16
N VAL A 130 14.08 -7.03 6.03
CA VAL A 130 13.45 -7.35 4.74
C VAL A 130 13.49 -8.85 4.55
N ALA A 131 12.34 -9.51 4.62
CA ALA A 131 12.21 -10.97 4.51
C ALA A 131 12.07 -11.46 3.06
N MET A 132 11.65 -10.57 2.15
CA MET A 132 11.47 -10.90 0.73
C MET A 132 11.62 -9.67 -0.13
N ILE A 133 12.28 -9.84 -1.27
CA ILE A 133 12.28 -8.90 -2.39
C ILE A 133 11.89 -9.71 -3.62
N ALA A 134 10.98 -9.19 -4.42
CA ALA A 134 10.55 -9.83 -5.65
C ALA A 134 10.12 -8.80 -6.69
N ALA A 135 10.16 -9.23 -7.95
CA ALA A 135 9.53 -8.51 -9.04
C ALA A 135 8.73 -9.49 -9.91
N PRO A 136 7.50 -9.13 -10.30
CA PRO A 136 6.79 -9.90 -11.30
C PRO A 136 7.38 -9.66 -12.70
N GLY A 137 7.10 -10.58 -13.62
CA GLY A 137 7.40 -10.42 -15.04
C GLY A 137 6.64 -9.25 -15.67
N PHE A 138 7.08 -8.83 -16.86
CA PHE A 138 6.41 -7.80 -17.64
C PHE A 138 5.93 -8.36 -18.99
N PRO A 139 4.63 -8.26 -19.34
CA PRO A 139 3.56 -7.61 -18.57
C PRO A 139 3.09 -8.43 -17.35
N PHE A 140 2.78 -7.75 -16.24
CA PHE A 140 2.25 -8.37 -15.02
C PHE A 140 0.71 -8.31 -14.98
N ASP A 141 0.07 -9.47 -14.76
CA ASP A 141 -1.36 -9.57 -14.45
C ASP A 141 -1.56 -9.80 -12.94
N PRO A 142 -2.09 -8.81 -12.19
CA PRO A 142 -2.26 -8.90 -10.73
C PRO A 142 -3.34 -9.91 -10.28
N GLU A 143 -4.08 -10.50 -11.22
CA GLU A 143 -5.09 -11.54 -10.93
C GLU A 143 -4.72 -12.91 -11.50
N GLY A 144 -3.58 -13.00 -12.18
CA GLY A 144 -3.10 -14.21 -12.84
C GLY A 144 -2.33 -15.17 -11.93
N PRO A 145 -1.87 -16.32 -12.47
CA PRO A 145 -1.15 -17.33 -11.72
C PRO A 145 0.17 -16.84 -11.11
N GLU A 146 0.84 -15.89 -11.78
CA GLU A 146 2.07 -15.28 -11.27
C GLU A 146 1.80 -14.49 -9.98
N ALA A 147 0.69 -13.75 -9.91
CA ALA A 147 0.29 -13.05 -8.70
C ALA A 147 0.02 -14.02 -7.54
N ASP A 148 -0.63 -15.16 -7.81
CA ASP A 148 -0.86 -16.19 -6.79
C ASP A 148 0.46 -16.78 -6.29
N ALA A 149 1.39 -17.13 -7.18
CA ALA A 149 2.71 -17.63 -6.79
C ALA A 149 3.51 -16.60 -5.97
N LEU A 150 3.37 -15.31 -6.29
CA LEU A 150 4.01 -14.22 -5.56
C LEU A 150 3.43 -14.07 -4.14
N LEU A 151 2.11 -14.20 -3.99
CA LEU A 151 1.42 -14.15 -2.70
C LEU A 151 1.71 -15.40 -1.83
N ASP A 152 1.84 -16.57 -2.46
CA ASP A 152 2.21 -17.80 -1.75
C ASP A 152 3.65 -17.67 -1.20
N ARG A 153 4.60 -17.20 -2.02
CA ARG A 153 5.97 -16.86 -1.56
C ARG A 153 5.99 -15.81 -0.44
N LEU A 154 5.13 -14.79 -0.54
CA LEU A 154 5.00 -13.76 0.49
C LEU A 154 4.55 -14.34 1.82
N THR A 155 3.60 -15.27 1.79
CA THR A 155 3.12 -15.98 2.99
C THR A 155 4.25 -16.78 3.63
N ASP A 156 5.02 -17.51 2.82
CA ASP A 156 6.13 -18.35 3.30
C ASP A 156 7.33 -17.53 3.82
N SER A 157 7.51 -16.30 3.33
CA SER A 157 8.60 -15.41 3.77
C SER A 157 8.50 -14.99 5.24
N GLY A 158 7.31 -15.09 5.84
CA GLY A 158 7.04 -14.59 7.19
C GLY A 158 7.00 -13.07 7.31
N ALA A 159 6.96 -12.33 6.20
CA ALA A 159 6.71 -10.89 6.21
C ALA A 159 5.34 -10.57 6.80
N SER A 160 5.23 -9.48 7.55
CA SER A 160 3.94 -8.99 8.09
C SER A 160 3.44 -7.73 7.37
N LEU A 161 4.31 -7.10 6.58
CA LEU A 161 4.00 -5.94 5.75
C LEU A 161 4.63 -6.13 4.37
N CYS A 162 3.89 -5.85 3.31
CA CYS A 162 4.34 -5.90 1.94
C CYS A 162 4.19 -4.50 1.30
N LEU A 163 5.29 -3.94 0.84
CA LEU A 163 5.34 -2.70 0.08
C LEU A 163 5.19 -3.04 -1.40
N LEU A 164 4.17 -2.48 -2.06
CA LEU A 164 3.89 -2.69 -3.47
C LEU A 164 4.27 -1.45 -4.28
N ALA A 165 5.14 -1.65 -5.25
CA ALA A 165 5.68 -0.64 -6.15
C ALA A 165 5.71 -1.14 -7.60
N VAL A 166 4.57 -1.66 -8.07
CA VAL A 166 4.36 -2.17 -9.44
C VAL A 166 3.43 -1.28 -10.27
N GLY A 167 3.05 -0.14 -9.69
CA GLY A 167 2.22 0.90 -10.30
C GLY A 167 0.72 0.62 -10.24
N ALA A 168 -0.06 1.71 -10.22
CA ALA A 168 -1.52 1.64 -10.29
C ALA A 168 -2.00 1.41 -11.73
N PRO A 169 -3.01 0.55 -11.97
CA PRO A 169 -3.90 -0.05 -10.97
C PRO A 169 -3.43 -1.40 -10.39
N ARG A 170 -2.29 -1.93 -10.85
CA ARG A 170 -1.88 -3.32 -10.56
C ARG A 170 -1.64 -3.57 -9.08
N GLN A 171 -1.01 -2.62 -8.39
CA GLN A 171 -0.70 -2.76 -6.97
C GLN A 171 -1.96 -2.77 -6.09
N GLU A 172 -2.98 -1.97 -6.39
CA GLU A 172 -4.23 -1.97 -5.60
C GLU A 172 -5.03 -3.26 -5.85
N ILE A 173 -5.06 -3.75 -7.09
CA ILE A 173 -5.68 -5.04 -7.42
C ILE A 173 -4.97 -6.17 -6.69
N LEU A 174 -3.62 -6.18 -6.72
CA LEU A 174 -2.82 -7.17 -6.01
C LEU A 174 -2.99 -7.07 -4.47
N ALA A 175 -3.08 -5.86 -3.92
CA ALA A 175 -3.31 -5.62 -2.50
C ALA A 175 -4.67 -6.15 -2.04
N ALA A 176 -5.73 -5.89 -2.81
CA ALA A 176 -7.07 -6.39 -2.51
C ALA A 176 -7.12 -7.92 -2.55
N ARG A 177 -6.50 -8.53 -3.56
CA ARG A 177 -6.36 -10.00 -3.68
C ARG A 177 -5.54 -10.58 -2.53
N GLY A 178 -4.38 -10.00 -2.27
CA GLY A 178 -3.45 -10.41 -1.22
C GLY A 178 -4.08 -10.31 0.16
N ARG A 179 -4.86 -9.27 0.44
CA ARG A 179 -5.59 -9.13 1.70
C ARG A 179 -6.57 -10.28 1.98
N GLY A 180 -7.15 -10.86 0.93
CA GLY A 180 -8.02 -12.04 1.03
C GLY A 180 -7.25 -13.35 1.23
N ARG A 181 -6.06 -13.48 0.64
CA ARG A 181 -5.27 -14.73 0.60
C ARG A 181 -4.21 -14.82 1.71
N CYS A 182 -3.68 -13.69 2.15
CA CYS A 182 -2.64 -13.53 3.15
C CYS A 182 -3.21 -12.72 4.35
N PRO A 183 -4.08 -13.32 5.18
CA PRO A 183 -4.87 -12.59 6.18
C PRO A 183 -4.03 -11.93 7.28
N ASN A 184 -2.74 -12.28 7.39
CA ASN A 184 -1.82 -11.76 8.41
C ASN A 184 -0.83 -10.72 7.85
N VAL A 185 -0.91 -10.40 6.56
CA VAL A 185 0.01 -9.48 5.88
C VAL A 185 -0.70 -8.18 5.57
N GLY A 186 -0.09 -7.06 5.95
CA GLY A 186 -0.47 -5.74 5.47
C GLY A 186 0.07 -5.50 4.07
N PHE A 187 -0.73 -4.96 3.16
CA PHE A 187 -0.33 -4.56 1.82
C PHE A 187 -0.41 -3.04 1.72
N ALA A 188 0.69 -2.38 1.38
CA ALA A 188 0.75 -0.95 1.19
C ALA A 188 1.10 -0.63 -0.26
N SER A 189 0.14 -0.06 -0.98
CA SER A 189 0.29 0.43 -2.35
C SER A 189 1.00 1.78 -2.32
N VAL A 190 2.32 1.77 -2.56
CA VAL A 190 3.20 2.94 -2.36
C VAL A 190 3.76 3.51 -3.66
N GLY A 191 3.49 2.87 -4.81
CA GLY A 191 3.88 3.39 -6.12
C GLY A 191 5.39 3.65 -6.22
N ALA A 192 5.77 4.79 -6.81
CA ALA A 192 7.16 5.22 -6.93
C ALA A 192 7.80 5.69 -5.60
N GLY A 193 7.09 5.59 -4.46
CA GLY A 193 7.59 6.03 -3.15
C GLY A 193 8.76 5.19 -2.59
N ILE A 194 9.20 4.16 -3.31
CA ILE A 194 10.37 3.33 -2.95
C ILE A 194 11.66 3.70 -3.72
N ASP A 195 11.56 4.56 -4.75
CA ASP A 195 12.68 4.94 -5.63
C ASP A 195 13.60 6.04 -5.05
#